data_AF-A0A2X1AK52-F1
#
_entry.id   AF-A0A2X1AK52-F1
#
_cell.length_a   1.000
_cell.length_b   1.000
_cell.length_c   1.000
_cell.angle_alpha   90.00
_cell.angle_beta   90.00
_cell.angle_gamma   90.00
#
_symmetry.space_group_name_H-M   'P 1'
#
loop_
_entity.id
_entity.type
_entity.pdbx_description
1 polymer ?
#
loop_
_entity_poly.entity_id
_entity_poly.type
_entity_poly.pdbx_seq_one_letter_code
_entity_poly.pdbx_strand_id
1 'polypeptide(L)'
;MKRIRPALRTFGTFLRTPTLSRSIIALLALALLLLLAVNTATLVMIQRTSNYNDTVDHSQQVRLAAKDTLMLLTDAETGQRGFMLTARTEYLGVHDNAVAKLPAVIARLEALVEGDAESSARVVKVKQMARDRLALMDETVNLTRTGRIGEAVSRIRGGRARL
;
A
#
# COMPACT_ATOMS: atom_id res chain seq x y z
N MET A 1 20.40 -12.28 68.16
CA MET A 1 19.36 -11.42 67.53
C MET A 1 19.30 -10.05 68.22
N LYS A 2 20.21 -9.08 67.94
CA LYS A 2 20.19 -7.75 68.60
C LYS A 2 21.07 -6.61 67.99
N ARG A 3 21.34 -6.57 66.67
CA ARG A 3 22.26 -5.55 66.08
C ARG A 3 21.75 -4.72 64.87
N ILE A 4 20.48 -4.82 64.48
CA ILE A 4 19.94 -4.08 63.30
C ILE A 4 19.35 -2.70 63.68
N ARG A 5 19.16 -2.41 64.97
CA ARG A 5 18.45 -1.20 65.44
C ARG A 5 19.16 0.17 65.29
N PRO A 6 20.51 0.31 65.21
CA PRO A 6 21.11 1.65 65.15
C PRO A 6 21.09 2.28 63.74
N ALA A 7 21.20 1.50 62.66
CA ALA A 7 21.29 2.02 61.29
C ALA A 7 20.04 2.79 60.85
N LEU A 8 18.86 2.35 61.29
CA LEU A 8 17.57 2.99 60.98
C LEU A 8 17.37 4.33 61.73
N ARG A 9 18.01 4.50 62.90
CA ARG A 9 17.92 5.75 63.67
C ARG A 9 18.85 6.83 63.15
N THR A 10 20.05 6.46 62.69
CA THR A 10 21.00 7.40 62.10
C THR A 10 20.49 7.96 60.77
N PHE A 11 19.76 7.16 60.00
CA PHE A 11 19.11 7.59 58.77
C PHE A 11 18.01 8.65 59.03
N GLY A 12 17.25 8.51 60.13
CA GLY A 12 16.22 9.48 60.54
C GLY A 12 16.79 10.84 60.99
N THR A 13 17.97 10.87 61.61
CA THR A 13 18.67 12.11 61.95
C THR A 13 19.37 12.75 60.74
N PHE A 14 19.78 11.95 59.75
CA PHE A 14 20.36 12.42 58.49
C PHE A 14 19.33 13.18 57.63
N LEU A 15 18.07 12.72 57.63
CA LEU A 15 16.93 13.35 56.96
C LEU A 15 16.44 14.66 57.62
N ARG A 16 17.02 15.04 58.78
CA ARG A 16 16.58 16.20 59.59
C ARG A 16 17.45 17.45 59.41
N THR A 17 18.50 17.38 58.59
CA THR A 17 19.29 18.57 58.23
C THR A 17 18.69 19.22 56.96
N PRO A 18 18.34 20.52 57.00
CA PRO A 18 17.55 21.17 55.94
C PRO A 18 18.29 21.25 54.59
N THR A 19 19.62 21.09 54.57
CA THR A 19 20.45 21.18 53.37
C THR A 19 20.52 19.86 52.60
N LEU A 20 20.66 18.72 53.29
CA LEU A 20 20.71 17.40 52.67
C LEU A 20 19.37 17.00 52.07
N SER A 21 18.28 17.21 52.80
CA SER A 21 16.93 16.88 52.32
C SER A 21 16.56 17.69 51.08
N ARG A 22 16.97 18.97 51.00
CA ARG A 22 16.79 19.81 49.80
C ARG A 22 17.57 19.29 48.60
N SER A 23 18.83 18.89 48.78
CA SER A 23 19.64 18.33 47.70
C SER A 23 19.11 16.99 47.18
N ILE A 24 18.62 16.13 48.07
CA ILE A 24 17.99 14.85 47.69
C ILE A 24 16.69 15.10 46.90
N ILE A 25 15.85 16.02 47.36
CA ILE A 25 14.62 16.40 46.65
C ILE A 25 14.94 16.99 45.27
N ALA A 26 15.96 17.84 45.16
CA ALA A 26 16.38 18.42 43.89
C ALA A 26 16.88 17.35 42.89
N LEU A 27 17.66 16.38 43.36
CA LEU A 27 18.13 15.26 42.54
C LEU A 27 16.97 14.36 42.08
N LEU A 28 16.00 14.07 42.95
CA LEU A 28 14.81 13.30 42.60
C LEU A 28 13.92 14.05 41.59
N ALA A 29 13.74 15.36 41.75
CA ALA A 29 13.00 16.17 40.80
C ALA A 29 13.69 16.22 39.43
N LEU A 30 15.01 16.34 39.40
CA LEU A 30 15.81 16.29 38.18
C LEU A 30 15.70 14.92 37.49
N ALA A 31 15.80 13.83 38.24
CA ALA A 31 15.64 12.47 37.71
C ALA A 31 14.24 12.25 37.13
N LEU A 32 13.20 12.77 37.81
CA LEU A 32 11.82 12.69 37.33
C LEU A 32 11.62 13.50 36.05
N LEU A 33 12.19 14.72 35.97
CA LEU A 33 12.15 15.56 34.77
C LEU A 33 12.86 14.89 33.59
N LEU A 34 14.04 14.31 33.80
CA LEU A 34 14.76 13.58 32.76
C LEU A 34 13.96 12.36 32.27
N LEU A 35 13.33 11.62 33.19
CA LEU A 35 12.49 10.48 32.84
C LEU A 35 11.27 10.91 32.01
N LEU A 36 10.60 12.00 32.40
CA LEU A 36 9.50 12.60 31.64
C LEU A 36 9.96 13.06 30.25
N ALA A 37 11.13 13.70 30.14
CA ALA A 37 11.69 14.15 28.88
C ALA A 37 11.97 12.98 27.93
N VAL A 38 12.60 11.90 28.43
CA VAL A 38 12.86 10.68 27.65
C VAL A 38 11.55 10.02 27.22
N ASN A 39 10.56 9.93 28.10
CA ASN A 39 9.27 9.33 27.78
C ASN A 39 8.52 10.14 26.70
N THR A 40 8.51 11.47 26.83
CA THR A 40 7.89 12.38 25.85
C THR A 40 8.62 12.33 24.50
N ALA A 41 9.95 12.34 24.50
CA ALA A 41 10.75 12.20 23.28
C ALA A 41 10.46 10.87 22.57
N THR A 42 10.31 9.78 23.34
CA THR A 42 9.93 8.47 22.82
C THR A 42 8.56 8.50 22.14
N LEU A 43 7.55 9.13 22.77
CA LEU A 43 6.21 9.27 22.19
C LEU A 43 6.23 10.08 20.89
N VAL A 44 6.93 11.22 20.89
CA VAL A 44 7.08 12.06 19.68
C VAL A 44 7.78 11.31 18.56
N MET A 45 8.79 10.49 18.88
CA MET A 45 9.53 9.70 17.90
C MET A 45 8.68 8.54 17.34
N ILE A 46 7.85 7.91 18.18
CA ILE A 46 6.86 6.91 17.75
C ILE A 46 5.80 7.54 16.84
N GLN A 47 5.29 8.74 17.16
CA GLN A 47 4.33 9.44 16.31
C GLN A 47 4.93 9.83 14.94
N ARG A 48 6.20 10.23 14.89
CA ARG A 48 6.90 10.51 13.62
C ARG A 48 7.12 9.25 12.78
N THR A 49 7.33 8.10 13.41
CA THR A 49 7.44 6.81 12.72
C THR A 49 6.08 6.31 12.20
N SER A 50 4.98 6.57 12.89
CA SER A 50 3.63 6.19 12.43
C SER A 50 3.26 6.87 11.11
N ASN A 51 3.41 8.20 11.02
CA ASN A 51 3.01 8.95 9.82
C ASN A 51 3.88 8.63 8.58
N TYR A 52 5.15 8.27 8.78
CA TYR A 52 6.04 7.83 7.68
C TYR A 52 5.69 6.42 7.19
N ASN A 53 5.33 5.51 8.09
CA ASN A 53 4.91 4.17 7.72
C ASN A 53 3.59 4.18 6.94
N ASP A 54 2.62 5.00 7.34
CA ASP A 54 1.30 5.05 6.68
C ASP A 54 1.38 5.58 5.24
N THR A 55 2.22 6.58 4.98
CA THR A 55 2.38 7.16 3.62
C THR A 55 3.15 6.21 2.70
N VAL A 56 4.21 5.56 3.20
CA VAL A 56 4.97 4.56 2.43
C VAL A 56 4.09 3.35 2.11
N ASP A 57 3.34 2.84 3.09
CA ASP A 57 2.42 1.73 2.90
C ASP A 57 1.33 2.07 1.87
N HIS A 58 0.74 3.27 1.96
CA HIS A 58 -0.24 3.73 0.99
C HIS A 58 0.32 3.81 -0.44
N SER A 59 1.48 4.43 -0.62
CA SER A 59 2.13 4.53 -1.93
C SER A 59 2.47 3.15 -2.53
N GLN A 60 2.84 2.20 -1.68
CA GLN A 60 3.10 0.81 -2.06
C GLN A 60 1.80 0.11 -2.46
N GLN A 61 0.70 0.32 -1.74
CA GLN A 61 -0.60 -0.23 -2.09
C GLN A 61 -1.09 0.28 -3.45
N VAL A 62 -0.97 1.59 -3.73
CA VAL A 62 -1.30 2.18 -5.03
C VAL A 62 -0.47 1.52 -6.14
N ARG A 63 0.85 1.38 -5.93
CA ARG A 63 1.76 0.76 -6.90
C ARG A 63 1.41 -0.71 -7.17
N LEU A 64 1.04 -1.47 -6.13
CA LEU A 64 0.62 -2.87 -6.27
C LEU A 64 -0.68 -2.98 -7.05
N ALA A 65 -1.70 -2.18 -6.73
CA ALA A 65 -2.97 -2.19 -7.47
C ALA A 65 -2.80 -1.78 -8.94
N ALA A 66 -1.93 -0.80 -9.22
CA ALA A 66 -1.58 -0.43 -10.59
C ALA A 66 -0.85 -1.56 -11.34
N LYS A 67 0.09 -2.24 -10.66
CA LYS A 67 0.80 -3.40 -11.23
C LYS A 67 -0.16 -4.56 -11.52
N ASP A 68 -1.08 -4.85 -10.61
CA ASP A 68 -2.10 -5.89 -10.79
C ASP A 68 -3.00 -5.58 -11.98
N THR A 69 -3.40 -4.31 -12.14
CA THR A 69 -4.17 -3.85 -13.31
C THR A 69 -3.41 -4.11 -14.61
N LEU A 70 -2.12 -3.76 -14.65
CA LEU A 70 -1.27 -3.98 -15.82
C LEU A 70 -1.06 -5.46 -16.13
N MET A 71 -0.84 -6.29 -15.10
CA MET A 71 -0.67 -7.74 -15.26
C MET A 71 -1.93 -8.37 -15.85
N LEU A 72 -3.11 -8.06 -15.30
CA LEU A 72 -4.38 -8.59 -15.82
C LEU A 72 -4.66 -8.14 -17.26
N LEU A 73 -4.39 -6.88 -17.63
CA LEU A 73 -4.50 -6.43 -19.02
C LEU A 73 -3.53 -7.18 -19.95
N THR A 74 -2.33 -7.47 -19.46
CA THR A 74 -1.31 -8.22 -20.22
C THR A 74 -1.71 -9.69 -20.39
N ASP A 75 -2.27 -10.31 -19.36
CA ASP A 75 -2.78 -11.68 -19.41
C ASP A 75 -3.97 -11.78 -20.38
N ALA A 76 -4.87 -10.80 -20.35
CA ALA A 76 -5.96 -10.69 -21.32
C ALA A 76 -5.42 -10.64 -22.75
N GLU A 77 -4.44 -9.77 -23.01
CA GLU A 77 -3.81 -9.65 -24.33
C GLU A 77 -3.08 -10.93 -24.76
N THR A 78 -2.37 -11.55 -23.83
CA THR A 78 -1.59 -12.77 -24.10
C THR A 78 -2.53 -13.93 -24.42
N GLY A 79 -3.62 -14.08 -23.66
CA GLY A 79 -4.66 -15.07 -23.92
C GLY A 79 -5.36 -14.84 -25.25
N GLN A 80 -5.74 -13.59 -25.56
CA GLN A 80 -6.33 -13.20 -26.83
C GLN A 80 -5.42 -13.56 -28.01
N ARG A 81 -4.14 -13.17 -27.96
CA ARG A 81 -3.17 -13.49 -29.02
C ARG A 81 -2.92 -14.99 -29.14
N GLY A 82 -2.83 -15.71 -28.03
CA GLY A 82 -2.68 -17.17 -28.02
C GLY A 82 -3.85 -17.87 -28.70
N PHE A 83 -5.09 -17.43 -28.40
CA PHE A 83 -6.29 -17.94 -29.07
C PHE A 83 -6.30 -17.62 -30.57
N MET A 84 -5.93 -16.40 -30.95
CA MET A 84 -5.86 -16.01 -32.37
C MET A 84 -4.82 -16.78 -33.18
N LEU A 85 -3.70 -17.16 -32.55
CA LEU A 85 -2.62 -17.89 -33.21
C LEU A 85 -2.88 -19.39 -33.30
N THR A 86 -3.59 -19.97 -32.34
CA THR A 86 -3.69 -21.43 -32.18
C THR A 86 -5.10 -21.99 -32.29
N ALA A 87 -6.13 -21.14 -32.23
CA ALA A 87 -7.54 -21.50 -32.09
C ALA A 87 -7.85 -22.39 -30.87
N ARG A 88 -6.94 -22.51 -29.89
CA ARG A 88 -7.15 -23.32 -28.68
C ARG A 88 -7.84 -22.51 -27.59
N THR A 89 -8.93 -23.06 -27.08
CA THR A 89 -9.77 -22.45 -26.03
C THR A 89 -9.05 -22.28 -24.69
N GLU A 90 -7.97 -23.02 -24.45
CA GLU A 90 -7.10 -22.89 -23.26
C GLU A 90 -6.57 -21.44 -23.11
N TYR A 91 -6.12 -20.83 -24.20
CA TYR A 91 -5.65 -19.43 -24.18
C TYR A 91 -6.78 -18.43 -23.97
N LEU A 92 -7.98 -18.76 -24.46
CA LEU A 92 -9.18 -17.95 -24.24
C LEU A 92 -9.60 -18.00 -22.77
N GLY A 93 -9.39 -19.12 -22.08
CA GLY A 93 -9.59 -19.22 -20.63
C GLY A 93 -8.70 -18.25 -19.83
N VAL A 94 -7.46 -18.02 -20.26
CA VAL A 94 -6.57 -17.02 -19.65
C VAL A 94 -7.12 -15.60 -19.86
N HIS A 95 -7.59 -15.30 -21.08
CA HIS A 95 -8.24 -14.03 -21.38
C HIS A 95 -9.46 -13.80 -20.49
N ASP A 96 -10.41 -14.74 -20.50
CA ASP A 96 -11.68 -14.59 -19.79
C ASP A 96 -11.49 -14.47 -18.28
N ASN A 97 -10.51 -15.19 -17.71
CA ASN A 97 -10.15 -15.09 -16.30
C ASN A 97 -9.61 -13.69 -15.95
N ALA A 98 -8.75 -13.13 -16.79
CA ALA A 98 -8.18 -11.83 -16.58
C ALA A 98 -9.24 -10.72 -16.69
N VAL A 99 -10.11 -10.78 -17.71
CA VAL A 99 -11.22 -9.85 -17.91
C VAL A 99 -12.19 -9.87 -16.73
N ALA A 100 -12.49 -11.04 -16.16
CA ALA A 100 -13.37 -11.17 -15.02
C ALA A 100 -12.81 -10.51 -13.73
N LYS A 101 -11.48 -10.53 -13.54
CA LYS A 101 -10.82 -9.98 -12.34
C LYS A 101 -10.54 -8.49 -12.42
N LEU A 102 -10.36 -7.96 -13.63
CA LEU A 102 -9.91 -6.59 -13.87
C LEU A 102 -10.81 -5.50 -13.23
N PRO A 103 -12.15 -5.58 -13.25
CA PRO A 103 -13.01 -4.58 -12.63
C PRO A 103 -12.75 -4.38 -11.13
N ALA A 104 -12.50 -5.47 -10.40
CA ALA A 104 -12.24 -5.41 -8.96
C ALA A 104 -10.91 -4.73 -8.64
N VAL A 105 -9.86 -4.99 -9.43
CA VAL A 105 -8.55 -4.37 -9.25
C VAL A 105 -8.57 -2.88 -9.62
N ILE A 106 -9.28 -2.51 -10.69
CA ILE A 106 -9.48 -1.10 -11.06
C ILE A 106 -10.25 -0.36 -9.96
N ALA A 107 -11.32 -0.94 -9.41
CA ALA A 107 -12.09 -0.33 -8.33
C ALA A 107 -11.23 -0.14 -7.07
N ARG A 108 -10.36 -1.10 -6.73
CA ARG A 108 -9.39 -0.95 -5.65
C ARG A 108 -8.39 0.18 -5.92
N LEU A 109 -7.88 0.28 -7.14
CA LEU A 109 -6.97 1.37 -7.53
C LEU A 109 -7.66 2.73 -7.44
N GLU A 110 -8.93 2.85 -7.87
CA GLU A 110 -9.74 4.06 -7.74
C GLU A 110 -9.91 4.48 -6.27
N ALA A 111 -10.25 3.55 -5.38
CA ALA A 111 -10.39 3.82 -3.95
C ALA A 111 -9.05 4.25 -3.30
N LEU A 112 -7.93 3.66 -3.73
CA LEU A 112 -6.61 3.99 -3.19
C LEU A 112 -6.11 5.38 -3.62
N VAL A 113 -6.64 5.97 -4.70
CA VAL A 113 -6.23 7.32 -5.13
C VAL A 113 -7.25 8.39 -4.77
N GLU A 114 -8.31 8.01 -4.05
CA GLU A 114 -9.35 8.92 -3.59
C GLU A 114 -8.72 9.97 -2.65
N GLY A 115 -8.89 11.25 -2.98
CA GLY A 115 -8.29 12.37 -2.26
C GLY A 115 -7.04 12.97 -2.93
N ASP A 116 -6.43 12.30 -3.92
CA ASP A 116 -5.42 12.90 -4.80
C ASP A 116 -6.03 13.11 -6.20
N ALA A 117 -6.34 14.37 -6.52
CA ALA A 117 -6.96 14.74 -7.79
C ALA A 117 -6.11 14.35 -9.01
N GLU A 118 -4.78 14.43 -8.90
CA GLU A 118 -3.88 14.11 -9.99
C GLU A 118 -3.84 12.60 -10.26
N SER A 119 -3.71 11.79 -9.20
CA SER A 119 -3.76 10.33 -9.31
C SER A 119 -5.13 9.82 -9.71
N SER A 120 -6.21 10.41 -9.19
CA SER A 120 -7.59 10.10 -9.60
C SER A 120 -7.80 10.33 -11.11
N ALA A 121 -7.34 11.46 -11.65
CA ALA A 121 -7.43 11.74 -13.08
C ALA A 121 -6.63 10.72 -13.93
N ARG A 122 -5.45 10.31 -13.47
CA ARG A 122 -4.67 9.23 -14.13
C ARG A 122 -5.42 7.91 -14.12
N VAL A 123 -6.01 7.50 -13.00
CA VAL A 123 -6.74 6.23 -12.89
C VAL A 123 -7.98 6.23 -13.78
N VAL A 124 -8.70 7.35 -13.89
CA VAL A 124 -9.81 7.50 -14.85
C VAL A 124 -9.33 7.27 -16.28
N LYS A 125 -8.18 7.84 -16.66
CA LYS A 125 -7.60 7.62 -17.99
C LYS A 125 -7.23 6.15 -18.21
N VAL A 126 -6.58 5.51 -17.22
CA VAL A 126 -6.24 4.07 -17.27
C VAL A 126 -7.50 3.22 -17.44
N LYS A 127 -8.56 3.49 -16.69
CA LYS A 127 -9.85 2.79 -16.78
C LYS A 127 -10.48 2.93 -18.15
N GLN A 128 -10.45 4.13 -18.74
CA GLN A 128 -10.96 4.35 -20.09
C GLN A 128 -10.14 3.56 -21.13
N MET A 129 -8.81 3.68 -21.09
CA MET A 129 -7.93 2.93 -22.00
C MET A 129 -8.08 1.42 -21.86
N ALA A 130 -8.26 0.92 -20.63
CA ALA A 130 -8.52 -0.49 -20.36
C ALA A 130 -9.84 -0.94 -21.01
N ARG A 131 -10.93 -0.17 -20.83
CA ARG A 131 -12.23 -0.47 -21.44
C ARG A 131 -12.15 -0.50 -22.97
N ASP A 132 -11.52 0.49 -23.57
CA ASP A 132 -11.37 0.57 -25.02
C ASP A 132 -10.53 -0.60 -25.55
N ARG A 133 -9.49 -0.99 -24.80
CA ARG A 133 -8.65 -2.14 -25.14
C ARG A 133 -9.41 -3.46 -25.07
N LEU A 134 -10.21 -3.67 -24.02
CA LEU A 134 -11.04 -4.87 -23.85
C LEU A 134 -12.11 -4.98 -24.93
N ALA A 135 -12.77 -3.87 -25.28
CA ALA A 135 -13.77 -3.86 -26.35
C ALA A 135 -13.16 -4.30 -27.71
N LEU A 136 -11.95 -3.84 -28.00
CA LEU A 136 -11.21 -4.28 -29.19
C LEU A 136 -10.83 -5.78 -29.10
N MET A 137 -10.42 -6.26 -27.92
CA MET A 137 -10.12 -7.69 -27.72
C MET A 137 -11.35 -8.55 -27.97
N ASP A 138 -12.49 -8.22 -27.37
CA ASP A 138 -13.77 -8.94 -27.55
C ASP A 138 -14.18 -9.01 -29.02
N GLU A 139 -14.08 -7.90 -29.75
CA GLU A 139 -14.36 -7.87 -31.18
C GLU A 139 -13.44 -8.83 -31.96
N THR A 140 -12.13 -8.79 -31.68
CA THR A 140 -11.16 -9.63 -32.39
C THR A 140 -11.30 -11.11 -32.04
N VAL A 141 -11.60 -11.44 -30.79
CA VAL A 141 -11.90 -12.80 -30.34
C VAL A 141 -13.14 -13.35 -31.05
N ASN A 142 -14.20 -12.55 -31.17
CA ASN A 142 -15.42 -12.95 -31.88
C ASN A 142 -15.18 -13.14 -33.39
N LEU A 143 -14.40 -12.28 -34.03
CA LEU A 143 -13.99 -12.47 -35.42
C LEU A 143 -13.16 -13.75 -35.60
N THR A 144 -12.24 -14.05 -34.69
CA THR A 144 -11.48 -15.31 -34.73
C THR A 144 -12.36 -16.54 -34.51
N ARG A 145 -13.32 -16.50 -33.57
CA ARG A 145 -14.29 -17.60 -33.35
C ARG A 145 -15.11 -17.92 -34.59
N THR A 146 -15.39 -16.91 -35.43
CA THR A 146 -16.15 -17.07 -36.68
C THR A 146 -15.27 -17.38 -37.90
N GLY A 147 -13.98 -17.67 -37.70
CA GLY A 147 -13.03 -17.98 -38.78
C GLY A 147 -12.52 -16.76 -39.56
N ARG A 148 -12.92 -15.54 -39.18
CA ARG A 148 -12.58 -14.27 -39.86
C ARG A 148 -11.26 -13.69 -39.34
N ILE A 149 -10.19 -14.50 -39.33
CA ILE A 149 -8.89 -14.13 -38.76
C ILE A 149 -8.27 -12.91 -39.46
N GLY A 150 -8.40 -12.81 -40.79
CA GLY A 150 -7.88 -11.66 -41.55
C GLY A 150 -8.50 -10.32 -41.11
N GLU A 151 -9.80 -10.33 -40.78
CA GLU A 151 -10.50 -9.15 -40.28
C GLU A 151 -10.11 -8.84 -38.83
N ALA A 152 -9.96 -9.86 -37.99
CA ALA A 152 -9.44 -9.70 -36.62
C ALA A 152 -8.07 -9.01 -36.63
N VAL A 153 -7.15 -9.44 -37.52
CA VAL A 153 -5.82 -8.83 -37.67
C VAL A 153 -5.92 -7.38 -38.17
N SER A 154 -6.82 -7.10 -39.13
CA SER A 154 -7.06 -5.73 -39.62
C SER A 154 -7.54 -4.79 -38.51
N ARG A 155 -8.46 -5.25 -37.64
CA ARG A 155 -8.93 -4.49 -36.48
C ARG A 155 -7.81 -4.20 -35.48
N ILE A 156 -6.94 -5.17 -35.19
CA ILE A 156 -5.77 -4.94 -34.31
C ILE A 156 -4.83 -3.89 -34.89
N ARG A 157 -4.54 -3.96 -36.19
CA ARG A 157 -3.69 -2.96 -36.87
C ARG A 157 -4.29 -1.56 -36.81
N GLY A 158 -5.60 -1.43 -37.05
CA GLY A 158 -6.31 -0.16 -36.97
C GLY A 158 -6.43 0.41 -35.54
N GLY A 159 -6.57 -0.46 -34.54
CA GLY A 159 -6.64 -0.06 -33.13
C GLY A 159 -5.32 0.45 -32.56
N ARG A 160 -4.18 -0.09 -33.02
CA ARG A 160 -2.84 0.32 -32.56
C ARG A 160 -2.47 1.75 -32.97
N ALA A 161 -3.16 2.34 -33.94
CA ALA A 161 -2.94 3.71 -34.40
C ALA A 161 -3.80 4.76 -33.65
N ARG A 162 -4.72 4.31 -32.77
CA ARG A 162 -5.70 5.18 -32.08
C ARG A 162 -5.45 5.34 -30.58
N LEU A 163 -4.46 4.62 -30.02
CA LEU A 163 -3.99 4.74 -28.64
C LEU A 163 -2.73 5.61 -28.59
#